data_AF-A0A7V6PS06-F1
#
_entry.id   AF-A0A7V6PS06-F1
#
_cell.length_a   1.000
_cell.length_b   1.000
_cell.length_c   1.000
_cell.angle_alpha   90.00
_cell.angle_beta   90.00
_cell.angle_gamma   90.00
#
_symmetry.space_group_name_H-M   'P 1'
#
loop_
_entity.id
_entity.type
_entity.pdbx_description
1 polymer ?
#
loop_
_entity_poly.entity_id
_entity_poly.type
_entity_poly.pdbx_seq_one_letter_code
_entity_poly.pdbx_strand_id
1 'polypeptide(L)'
;MKSTLIFIYLPLILVLLIFVIHNLIEKQKLVKLGISDIDKLDGKMFEKYLEVLFEKLGYKVERTRYIGDYGADLIIQKDNVKTVVQAKRYKGKVGVRAIQEAVAAKGYYNCDKAMVITNSHYTHQAEELADRNGVELWNRKDLIRNLLRIKDENEIKVGQKISEDIPDDSKNRCAICGVTVSDKVRQYCLSHPERFGGKIYCYNHQKEIGISKDQNTDKDY
;
A
#
# COMPACT_ATOMS: atom_id res chain seq x y z
N MET A 1 27.76 -42.34 -11.19
CA MET A 1 27.73 -41.49 -9.98
C MET A 1 27.02 -40.15 -10.21
N LYS A 2 27.35 -39.35 -11.24
CA LYS A 2 26.68 -38.04 -11.45
C LYS A 2 25.17 -38.12 -11.76
N SER A 3 24.70 -39.12 -12.53
CA SER A 3 23.27 -39.24 -12.83
C SER A 3 22.43 -39.67 -11.62
N THR A 4 22.99 -40.45 -10.70
CA THR A 4 22.32 -40.90 -9.48
C THR A 4 22.04 -39.75 -8.51
N LEU A 5 22.93 -38.75 -8.46
CA LEU A 5 22.74 -37.54 -7.67
C LEU A 5 21.57 -36.69 -8.21
N ILE A 6 21.37 -36.65 -9.53
CA ILE A 6 20.29 -35.87 -10.15
C ILE A 6 18.92 -36.37 -9.69
N PHE A 7 18.70 -37.69 -9.61
CA PHE A 7 17.42 -38.25 -9.16
C PHE A 7 17.09 -37.96 -7.68
N ILE A 8 18.09 -37.61 -6.87
CA ILE A 8 17.91 -37.23 -5.46
C ILE A 8 17.70 -35.72 -5.33
N TYR A 9 18.52 -34.91 -6.01
CA TYR A 9 18.45 -33.45 -5.87
C TYR A 9 17.30 -32.83 -6.68
N LEU A 10 16.93 -33.38 -7.84
CA LEU A 10 15.84 -32.85 -8.67
C LEU A 10 14.50 -32.79 -7.92
N PRO A 11 14.00 -33.85 -7.24
CA PRO A 11 12.76 -33.77 -6.48
C PRO A 11 12.89 -32.85 -5.25
N LEU A 12 14.05 -32.82 -4.59
CA LEU A 12 14.28 -31.93 -3.44
C LEU A 12 14.25 -30.44 -3.85
N ILE A 13 14.86 -30.11 -4.99
CA ILE A 13 14.79 -28.78 -5.60
C ILE A 13 13.36 -28.46 -6.04
N LEU A 14 12.62 -29.42 -6.61
CA LEU A 14 11.23 -29.21 -7.01
C LEU A 14 10.32 -28.92 -5.81
N VAL A 15 10.45 -29.68 -4.72
CA VAL A 15 9.71 -29.44 -3.47
C VAL A 15 10.06 -28.07 -2.89
N LEU A 16 11.35 -27.71 -2.87
CA LEU A 16 11.80 -26.38 -2.45
C LEU A 16 11.22 -25.27 -3.34
N LEU A 17 11.21 -25.45 -4.67
CA LEU A 17 10.63 -24.50 -5.62
C LEU A 17 9.12 -24.34 -5.40
N ILE A 18 8.38 -25.44 -5.24
CA ILE A 18 6.95 -25.39 -4.93
C ILE A 18 6.72 -24.66 -3.62
N PHE A 19 7.50 -24.95 -2.58
CA PHE A 19 7.43 -24.27 -1.30
C PHE A 19 7.71 -22.77 -1.43
N VAL A 20 8.75 -22.37 -2.16
CA VAL A 20 9.07 -20.96 -2.43
C VAL A 20 7.93 -20.29 -3.21
N ILE A 21 7.43 -20.91 -4.28
CA ILE A 21 6.34 -20.38 -5.10
C ILE A 21 5.06 -20.21 -4.27
N HIS A 22 4.70 -21.20 -3.45
CA HIS A 22 3.56 -21.12 -2.54
C HIS A 22 3.72 -19.93 -1.58
N ASN A 23 4.89 -19.76 -0.98
CA ASN A 23 5.16 -18.63 -0.09
C ASN A 23 5.06 -17.28 -0.83
N LEU A 24 5.58 -17.19 -2.06
CA LEU A 24 5.49 -15.97 -2.88
C LEU A 24 4.04 -15.63 -3.25
N ILE A 25 3.24 -16.63 -3.65
CA ILE A 25 1.82 -16.45 -3.97
C ILE A 25 1.04 -15.98 -2.73
N GLU A 26 1.29 -16.60 -1.57
CA GLU A 26 0.67 -16.20 -0.30
C GLU A 26 1.00 -14.75 0.08
N LYS A 27 2.28 -14.35 -0.02
CA LYS A 27 2.68 -12.96 0.23
C LYS A 27 1.97 -11.99 -0.73
N GLN A 28 1.87 -12.33 -2.01
CA GLN A 28 1.16 -11.49 -2.99
C GLN A 28 -0.32 -11.33 -2.68
N LYS A 29 -0.99 -12.38 -2.20
CA LYS A 29 -2.40 -12.29 -1.77
C LYS A 29 -2.56 -11.32 -0.59
N LEU A 30 -1.68 -11.40 0.41
CA LEU A 30 -1.72 -10.54 1.59
C LEU A 30 -1.54 -9.06 1.25
N VAL A 31 -0.69 -8.73 0.28
CA VAL A 31 -0.47 -7.35 -0.20
C VAL A 31 -1.74 -6.74 -0.82
N LYS A 32 -2.59 -7.56 -1.43
CA LYS A 32 -3.82 -7.10 -2.09
C LYS A 32 -4.97 -6.84 -1.13
N LEU A 33 -4.86 -7.27 0.12
CA LEU A 33 -5.92 -7.13 1.11
C LEU A 33 -6.20 -5.66 1.43
N GLY A 34 -7.48 -5.31 1.40
CA GLY A 34 -7.96 -4.03 1.91
C GLY A 34 -8.19 -4.09 3.43
N ILE A 35 -8.47 -2.94 4.04
CA ILE A 35 -8.74 -2.87 5.48
C ILE A 35 -9.94 -3.72 5.91
N SER A 36 -10.95 -3.86 5.04
CA SER A 36 -12.11 -4.71 5.29
C SER A 36 -11.79 -6.20 5.28
N ASP A 37 -10.71 -6.61 4.60
CA ASP A 37 -10.24 -8.00 4.60
C ASP A 37 -9.40 -8.26 5.85
N ILE A 38 -8.60 -7.27 6.27
CA ILE A 38 -7.81 -7.32 7.51
C ILE A 38 -8.70 -7.57 8.74
N ASP A 39 -9.89 -6.97 8.78
CA ASP A 39 -10.84 -7.19 9.88
C ASP A 39 -11.34 -8.64 10.01
N LYS A 40 -11.25 -9.41 8.93
CA LYS A 40 -11.67 -10.83 8.88
C LYS A 40 -10.52 -11.79 9.22
N LEU A 41 -9.28 -11.32 9.25
CA LEU A 41 -8.13 -12.15 9.58
C LEU A 41 -8.19 -12.62 11.04
N ASP A 42 -7.60 -13.77 11.33
CA ASP A 42 -7.25 -14.13 12.70
C ASP A 42 -5.96 -13.41 13.16
N GLY A 43 -5.57 -13.61 14.43
CA GLY A 43 -4.37 -12.96 14.97
C GLY A 43 -3.10 -13.35 14.22
N LYS A 44 -2.90 -14.64 13.98
CA LYS A 44 -1.72 -15.18 13.28
C LYS A 44 -1.60 -14.66 11.84
N MET A 45 -2.73 -14.58 11.14
CA MET A 45 -2.78 -14.05 9.79
C MET A 45 -2.58 -12.55 9.76
N PHE A 46 -3.00 -11.82 10.80
CA PHE A 46 -2.70 -10.41 10.94
C PHE A 46 -1.21 -10.15 11.18
N GLU A 47 -0.55 -10.95 12.03
CA GLU A 47 0.92 -10.90 12.20
C GLU A 47 1.64 -11.16 10.87
N LYS A 48 1.25 -12.21 10.15
CA LYS A 48 1.82 -12.55 8.82
C LYS A 48 1.57 -11.44 7.80
N TYR A 49 0.41 -10.79 7.87
CA TYR A 49 0.11 -9.64 7.03
C TYR A 49 1.04 -8.47 7.34
N LEU A 50 1.26 -8.14 8.62
CA LEU A 50 2.17 -7.06 9.03
C LEU A 50 3.63 -7.36 8.66
N GLU A 51 4.07 -8.60 8.76
CA GLU A 51 5.37 -9.04 8.26
C GLU A 51 5.56 -8.64 6.79
N VAL A 52 4.61 -9.02 5.93
CA VAL A 52 4.65 -8.68 4.51
C VAL A 52 4.55 -7.18 4.28
N LEU A 53 3.74 -6.47 5.05
CA LEU A 53 3.61 -5.01 4.98
C LEU A 53 4.95 -4.32 5.25
N PHE A 54 5.64 -4.70 6.34
CA PHE A 54 6.92 -4.12 6.72
C PHE A 54 8.03 -4.46 5.73
N GLU A 55 8.08 -5.71 5.22
CA GLU A 55 9.01 -6.07 4.15
C GLU A 55 8.82 -5.15 2.92
N LYS A 56 7.57 -4.85 2.55
CA LYS A 56 7.27 -3.93 1.43
C LYS A 56 7.65 -2.49 1.72
N LEU A 57 7.58 -2.05 2.98
CA LEU A 57 8.07 -0.74 3.41
C LEU A 57 9.61 -0.68 3.57
N GLY A 58 10.30 -1.78 3.23
CA GLY A 58 11.77 -1.85 3.22
C GLY A 58 12.40 -2.20 4.57
N TYR A 59 11.65 -2.80 5.48
CA TYR A 59 12.19 -3.30 6.75
C TYR A 59 12.68 -4.74 6.61
N LYS A 60 13.72 -5.08 7.35
CA LYS A 60 14.01 -6.48 7.70
C LYS A 60 13.04 -6.89 8.80
N VAL A 61 12.44 -8.07 8.69
CA VAL A 61 11.44 -8.56 9.66
C VAL A 61 11.85 -9.92 10.18
N GLU A 62 11.76 -10.09 11.49
CA GLU A 62 11.92 -11.35 12.21
C GLU A 62 10.67 -11.62 13.05
N ARG A 63 10.10 -12.82 12.95
CA ARG A 63 9.00 -13.24 13.82
C ARG A 63 9.55 -13.76 15.14
N THR A 64 8.94 -13.36 16.24
CA THR A 64 9.25 -13.92 17.55
C THR A 64 8.65 -15.33 17.67
N ARG A 65 9.14 -16.11 18.65
CA ARG A 65 8.60 -17.46 18.90
C ARG A 65 7.22 -17.34 19.51
N TYR A 66 6.28 -18.15 19.04
CA TYR A 66 4.88 -18.16 19.47
C TYR A 66 4.67 -18.52 20.97
N ILE A 67 5.68 -19.04 21.66
CA ILE A 67 5.62 -19.42 23.08
C ILE A 67 6.68 -18.63 23.84
N GLY A 68 6.24 -17.84 24.83
CA GLY A 68 7.12 -17.03 25.67
C GLY A 68 7.65 -15.77 24.95
N ASP A 69 6.81 -15.11 24.16
CA ASP A 69 7.18 -13.96 23.33
C ASP A 69 7.33 -12.62 24.07
N TYR A 70 7.15 -12.62 25.40
CA TYR A 70 7.20 -11.45 26.28
C TYR A 70 6.40 -10.23 25.76
N GLY A 71 5.40 -10.43 24.89
CA GLY A 71 4.61 -9.35 24.31
C GLY A 71 5.16 -8.74 23.01
N ALA A 72 5.89 -9.49 22.20
CA ALA A 72 6.30 -9.08 20.86
C ALA A 72 5.87 -10.12 19.83
N ASP A 73 5.29 -9.70 18.71
CA ASP A 73 4.95 -10.59 17.60
C ASP A 73 6.02 -10.54 16.49
N LEU A 74 6.56 -9.34 16.24
CA LEU A 74 7.61 -9.09 15.25
C LEU A 74 8.72 -8.23 15.83
N ILE A 75 9.91 -8.39 15.26
CA ILE A 75 11.03 -7.47 15.37
C ILE A 75 11.30 -6.95 13.97
N ILE A 76 11.24 -5.63 13.79
CA ILE A 76 11.52 -4.98 12.50
C ILE A 76 12.79 -4.13 12.62
N GLN A 77 13.55 -4.05 11.54
CA GLN A 77 14.76 -3.25 11.50
C GLN A 77 14.88 -2.48 10.19
N LYS A 78 15.16 -1.18 10.29
CA LYS A 78 15.46 -0.29 9.16
C LYS A 78 16.42 0.79 9.62
N ASP A 79 17.39 1.13 8.77
CA ASP A 79 18.42 2.15 9.05
C ASP A 79 19.12 1.93 10.41
N ASN A 80 19.44 0.67 10.71
CA ASN A 80 20.02 0.20 11.98
C ASN A 80 19.19 0.45 13.25
N VAL A 81 17.93 0.86 13.13
CA VAL A 81 17.00 0.98 14.25
C VAL A 81 16.17 -0.29 14.35
N LYS A 82 16.23 -0.98 15.49
CA LYS A 82 15.46 -2.17 15.80
C LYS A 82 14.22 -1.78 16.59
N THR A 83 13.05 -2.17 16.10
CA THR A 83 11.76 -1.87 16.71
C THR A 83 11.04 -3.17 17.02
N VAL A 84 10.57 -3.30 18.26
CA VAL A 84 9.65 -4.38 18.64
C VAL A 84 8.22 -4.01 18.24
N VAL A 85 7.47 -4.97 17.72
CA VAL A 85 6.09 -4.76 17.25
C VAL A 85 5.16 -5.74 17.95
N GLN A 86 4.14 -5.22 18.61
CA GLN A 86 2.99 -5.99 19.08
C GLN A 86 1.79 -5.72 18.18
N ALA A 87 1.27 -6.76 17.55
CA ALA A 87 0.09 -6.79 16.72
C ALA A 87 -1.15 -7.19 17.53
N LYS A 88 -2.20 -6.37 17.50
CA LYS A 88 -3.50 -6.67 18.11
C LYS A 88 -4.63 -6.57 17.08
N ARG A 89 -5.06 -7.71 16.54
CA ARG A 89 -6.26 -7.81 15.68
C ARG A 89 -7.52 -7.92 16.54
N TYR A 90 -8.24 -6.83 16.75
CA TYR A 90 -9.31 -6.70 17.74
C TYR A 90 -10.62 -6.18 17.11
N LYS A 91 -11.76 -6.55 17.69
CA LYS A 91 -13.08 -5.96 17.35
C LYS A 91 -13.38 -4.69 18.15
N GLY A 92 -12.86 -4.60 19.37
CA GLY A 92 -13.02 -3.46 20.27
C GLY A 92 -11.78 -2.58 20.33
N LYS A 93 -11.75 -1.64 21.29
CA LYS A 93 -10.57 -0.80 21.52
C LYS A 93 -9.44 -1.57 22.20
N VAL A 94 -8.21 -1.25 21.86
CA VAL A 94 -6.99 -1.80 22.49
C VAL A 94 -6.66 -0.99 23.75
N GLY A 95 -6.51 -1.68 24.87
CA GLY A 95 -6.21 -1.07 26.17
C GLY A 95 -4.72 -1.08 26.54
N VAL A 96 -4.42 -0.56 27.73
CA VAL A 96 -3.06 -0.32 28.25
C VAL A 96 -2.16 -1.56 28.29
N ARG A 97 -2.74 -2.76 28.42
CA ARG A 97 -1.98 -4.01 28.49
C ARG A 97 -1.08 -4.23 27.26
N ALA A 98 -1.58 -3.90 26.06
CA ALA A 98 -0.79 -4.05 24.84
C ALA A 98 0.44 -3.13 24.83
N ILE A 99 0.33 -1.95 25.46
CA ILE A 99 1.44 -1.00 25.58
C ILE A 99 2.46 -1.51 26.59
N GLN A 100 2.00 -2.01 27.74
CA GLN A 100 2.87 -2.60 28.77
C GLN A 100 3.66 -3.79 28.23
N GLU A 101 3.00 -4.67 27.47
CA GLU A 101 3.62 -5.80 26.76
C GLU A 101 4.74 -5.31 25.82
N ALA A 102 4.46 -4.31 24.97
CA ALA A 102 5.46 -3.76 24.06
C ALA A 102 6.66 -3.09 24.77
N VAL A 103 6.41 -2.38 25.88
CA VAL A 103 7.48 -1.76 26.69
C VAL A 103 8.38 -2.82 27.31
N ALA A 104 7.80 -3.88 27.89
CA ALA A 104 8.56 -4.99 28.45
C ALA A 104 9.38 -5.71 27.37
N ALA A 105 8.75 -5.97 26.22
CA ALA A 105 9.40 -6.65 25.11
C ALA A 105 10.57 -5.83 24.52
N LYS A 106 10.47 -4.50 24.48
CA LYS A 106 11.57 -3.62 24.03
C LYS A 106 12.86 -3.88 24.79
N GLY A 107 12.78 -3.93 26.12
CA GLY A 107 13.91 -4.21 26.98
C GLY A 107 14.42 -5.65 26.81
N TYR A 108 13.50 -6.61 26.79
CA TYR A 108 13.86 -8.04 26.65
C TYR A 108 14.60 -8.34 25.33
N TYR A 109 14.15 -7.79 24.21
CA TYR A 109 14.75 -8.02 22.89
C TYR A 109 15.86 -7.01 22.52
N ASN A 110 16.23 -6.13 23.46
CA ASN A 110 17.19 -5.05 23.28
C ASN A 110 16.93 -4.22 22.02
N CYS A 111 15.69 -3.74 21.87
CA CYS A 111 15.25 -2.92 20.74
C CYS A 111 15.30 -1.42 21.09
N ASP A 112 15.60 -0.59 20.11
CA ASP A 112 15.67 0.87 20.25
C ASP A 112 14.29 1.50 20.44
N LYS A 113 13.27 0.92 19.80
CA LYS A 113 11.88 1.41 19.78
C LYS A 113 10.88 0.29 20.03
N ALA A 114 9.67 0.71 20.39
CA ALA A 114 8.51 -0.17 20.52
C ALA A 114 7.34 0.40 19.72
N MET A 115 6.53 -0.50 19.18
CA MET A 115 5.34 -0.17 18.40
C MET A 115 4.21 -1.14 18.73
N VAL A 116 3.00 -0.61 18.81
CA VAL A 116 1.77 -1.41 18.86
C VAL A 116 0.94 -1.10 17.63
N ILE A 117 0.43 -2.13 16.96
CA ILE A 117 -0.36 -2.00 15.73
C ILE A 117 -1.70 -2.69 15.91
N THR A 118 -2.78 -2.04 15.47
CA THR A 118 -4.12 -2.62 15.50
C THR A 118 -4.95 -2.23 14.29
N ASN A 119 -5.86 -3.12 13.87
CA ASN A 119 -6.91 -2.81 12.89
C ASN A 119 -8.04 -1.95 13.48
N SER A 120 -8.00 -1.67 14.78
CA SER A 120 -9.03 -0.94 15.53
C SER A 120 -8.51 0.43 16.01
N HIS A 121 -9.01 0.88 17.16
CA HIS A 121 -8.63 2.10 17.86
C HIS A 121 -8.08 1.78 19.26
N TYR A 122 -7.39 2.73 19.86
CA TYR A 122 -6.89 2.63 21.24
C TYR A 122 -7.89 3.27 22.21
N THR A 123 -7.80 2.89 23.49
CA THR A 123 -8.40 3.67 24.57
C THR A 123 -7.54 4.90 24.85
N HIS A 124 -8.13 5.95 25.40
CA HIS A 124 -7.39 7.17 25.73
C HIS A 124 -6.22 6.89 26.67
N GLN A 125 -6.42 6.04 27.68
CA GLN A 125 -5.37 5.63 28.61
C GLN A 125 -4.22 4.87 27.93
N ALA A 126 -4.51 4.11 26.87
CA ALA A 126 -3.48 3.42 26.10
C ALA A 126 -2.66 4.42 25.26
N GLU A 127 -3.31 5.43 24.69
CA GLU A 127 -2.64 6.52 23.96
C GLU A 127 -1.74 7.32 24.91
N GLU A 128 -2.23 7.72 26.08
CA GLU A 128 -1.45 8.42 27.10
C GLU A 128 -0.25 7.59 27.58
N LEU A 129 -0.45 6.31 27.86
CA LEU A 129 0.64 5.44 28.30
C LEU A 129 1.69 5.24 27.20
N ALA A 130 1.27 5.13 25.95
CA ALA A 130 2.17 4.98 24.81
C ALA A 130 3.03 6.22 24.63
N ASP A 131 2.43 7.42 24.68
CA ASP A 131 3.14 8.70 24.61
C ASP A 131 4.22 8.80 25.70
N ARG A 132 3.84 8.50 26.95
CA ARG A 132 4.76 8.54 28.11
C ARG A 132 5.94 7.58 28.00
N ASN A 133 5.80 6.47 27.27
CA ASN A 133 6.83 5.45 27.11
C ASN A 133 7.51 5.47 25.73
N GLY A 134 7.15 6.43 24.85
CA GLY A 134 7.67 6.50 23.49
C GLY A 134 7.33 5.26 22.65
N VAL A 135 6.13 4.69 22.85
CA VAL A 135 5.61 3.57 22.06
C VAL A 135 4.84 4.14 20.85
N GLU A 136 5.26 3.77 19.64
CA GLU A 136 4.57 4.18 18.42
C GLU A 136 3.25 3.43 18.27
N LEU A 137 2.17 4.13 17.93
CA LEU A 137 0.85 3.55 17.74
C LEU A 137 0.42 3.64 16.29
N TRP A 138 0.09 2.50 15.69
CA TRP A 138 -0.59 2.44 14.40
C TRP A 138 -2.00 1.91 14.58
N ASN A 139 -2.97 2.79 14.42
CA ASN A 139 -4.38 2.40 14.39
C ASN A 139 -4.82 2.07 12.95
N ARG A 140 -6.11 1.80 12.78
CA ARG A 140 -6.74 1.54 11.49
C ARG A 140 -6.38 2.55 10.39
N LYS A 141 -6.38 3.84 10.69
CA LYS A 141 -6.08 4.90 9.72
C LYS A 141 -4.63 4.86 9.28
N ASP A 142 -3.71 4.57 10.21
CA ASP A 142 -2.28 4.48 9.92
C ASP A 142 -1.98 3.23 9.07
N LEU A 143 -2.65 2.11 9.35
CA LEU A 143 -2.60 0.92 8.49
C LEU A 143 -3.06 1.23 7.06
N ILE A 144 -4.22 1.89 6.90
CA ILE A 144 -4.72 2.30 5.58
C ILE A 144 -3.72 3.22 4.88
N ARG A 145 -3.16 4.20 5.60
CA ARG A 145 -2.19 5.14 5.02
C ARG A 145 -0.96 4.40 4.50
N ASN A 146 -0.40 3.48 5.27
CA ASN A 146 0.76 2.71 4.87
C ASN A 146 0.45 1.70 3.74
N LEU A 147 -0.77 1.14 3.72
CA LEU A 147 -1.27 0.34 2.60
C LEU A 147 -1.31 1.14 1.28
N LEU A 148 -1.83 2.37 1.33
CA LEU A 148 -1.92 3.23 0.14
C LEU A 148 -0.53 3.59 -0.39
N ARG A 149 0.44 3.89 0.50
CA ARG A 149 1.83 4.14 0.08
C ARG A 149 2.42 3.00 -0.74
N ILE A 150 2.15 1.75 -0.35
CA ILE A 150 2.63 0.58 -1.09
C ILE A 150 1.89 0.45 -2.43
N LYS A 151 0.60 0.77 -2.49
CA LYS A 151 -0.16 0.73 -3.75
C LYS A 151 0.36 1.78 -4.72
N ASP A 152 0.54 3.01 -4.27
CA ASP A 152 1.08 4.10 -5.09
C ASP A 152 2.50 3.78 -5.58
N GLU A 153 3.38 3.24 -4.72
CA GLU A 153 4.72 2.81 -5.15
C GLU A 153 4.69 1.67 -6.17
N ASN A 154 3.73 0.74 -6.06
CA ASN A 154 3.56 -0.33 -7.04
C ASN A 154 2.97 0.21 -8.35
N GLU A 155 2.01 1.14 -8.29
CA GLU A 155 1.43 1.80 -9.47
C GLU A 155 2.46 2.69 -10.18
N ILE A 156 3.37 3.33 -9.43
CA ILE A 156 4.51 4.09 -9.98
C ILE A 156 5.54 3.15 -10.61
N LYS A 157 5.88 2.02 -9.97
CA LYS A 157 6.82 1.03 -10.56
C LYS A 157 6.24 0.29 -11.77
N VAL A 158 4.93 0.02 -11.76
CA VAL A 158 4.20 -0.54 -12.91
C VAL A 158 4.08 0.52 -14.01
N GLY A 159 3.79 1.77 -13.67
CA GLY A 159 3.75 2.91 -14.60
C GLY A 159 5.11 3.24 -15.21
N GLN A 160 6.21 3.12 -14.47
CA GLN A 160 7.58 3.28 -14.99
C GLN A 160 8.00 2.13 -15.89
N LYS A 161 7.67 0.88 -15.54
CA LYS A 161 7.86 -0.27 -16.45
C LYS A 161 7.00 -0.18 -17.71
N ILE A 162 5.78 0.36 -17.58
CA ILE A 162 4.89 0.62 -18.71
C ILE A 162 5.42 1.78 -19.58
N SER A 163 6.11 2.78 -19.01
CA SER A 163 6.66 3.91 -19.77
C SER A 163 7.89 3.58 -20.62
N GLU A 164 8.58 2.47 -20.35
CA GLU A 164 9.70 2.01 -21.20
C GLU A 164 9.20 1.17 -22.40
N ASP A 165 8.02 0.56 -22.32
CA ASP A 165 7.50 -0.36 -23.34
C ASP A 165 6.17 0.06 -24.01
N ILE A 166 5.65 1.29 -23.78
CA ILE A 166 4.41 1.78 -24.42
C ILE A 166 4.61 3.13 -25.13
N PRO A 167 4.19 3.27 -26.41
CA PRO A 167 4.26 4.52 -27.16
C PRO A 167 3.38 5.62 -26.55
N ASP A 168 4.00 6.77 -26.29
CA ASP A 168 3.49 8.09 -25.90
C ASP A 168 1.95 8.31 -25.93
N ASP A 169 1.28 8.17 -24.77
CA ASP A 169 -0.11 8.61 -24.50
C ASP A 169 -0.17 10.05 -23.93
N SER A 170 0.70 10.95 -24.37
CA SER A 170 0.56 12.40 -24.11
C SER A 170 -0.72 13.01 -24.71
N LYS A 171 -1.52 12.24 -25.45
CA LYS A 171 -2.59 12.73 -26.33
C LYS A 171 -3.98 12.79 -25.70
N ASN A 172 -4.18 12.50 -24.41
CA ASN A 172 -5.52 12.45 -23.80
C ASN A 172 -5.79 13.54 -22.75
N ARG A 173 -5.09 14.69 -22.79
CA ARG A 173 -5.24 15.75 -21.77
C ARG A 173 -5.99 16.96 -22.30
N CYS A 174 -6.80 17.56 -21.44
CA CYS A 174 -7.44 18.83 -21.72
C CYS A 174 -6.39 19.94 -21.86
N ALA A 175 -6.47 20.73 -22.94
CA ALA A 175 -5.54 21.81 -23.24
C ALA A 175 -5.62 23.01 -22.27
N ILE A 176 -6.69 23.11 -21.47
CA ILE A 176 -6.90 24.22 -20.52
C ILE A 176 -6.47 23.83 -19.11
N CYS A 177 -6.99 22.72 -18.57
CA CYS A 177 -6.74 22.32 -17.19
C CYS A 177 -5.81 21.11 -17.02
N GLY A 178 -5.34 20.50 -18.11
CA GLY A 178 -4.42 19.35 -18.06
C GLY A 178 -5.04 18.04 -17.55
N VAL A 179 -6.32 18.05 -17.16
CA VAL A 179 -7.07 16.87 -16.72
C VAL A 179 -7.15 15.86 -17.87
N THR A 180 -6.83 14.61 -17.57
CA THR A 180 -6.98 13.50 -18.51
C THR A 180 -8.46 13.27 -18.81
N VAL A 181 -8.80 13.23 -20.10
CA VAL A 181 -10.15 12.94 -20.58
C VAL A 181 -10.21 11.52 -21.13
N SER A 182 -11.42 10.94 -21.20
CA SER A 182 -11.59 9.62 -21.81
C SER A 182 -11.38 9.66 -23.32
N ASP A 183 -11.04 8.53 -23.94
CA ASP A 183 -10.84 8.42 -25.39
C ASP A 183 -12.06 8.89 -26.19
N LYS A 184 -13.27 8.64 -25.68
CA LYS A 184 -14.53 9.11 -26.29
C LYS A 184 -14.59 10.64 -26.34
N VAL A 185 -14.13 11.30 -25.28
CA VAL A 185 -14.09 12.77 -25.17
C VAL A 185 -12.98 13.35 -26.06
N ARG A 186 -11.81 12.69 -26.13
CA ARG A 186 -10.76 13.04 -27.10
C ARG A 186 -11.28 12.94 -28.54
N GLN A 187 -11.83 11.79 -28.92
CA GLN A 187 -12.27 11.54 -30.29
C GLN A 187 -13.32 12.55 -30.71
N TYR A 188 -14.25 12.89 -29.81
CA TYR A 188 -15.23 13.93 -30.04
C TYR A 188 -14.60 15.30 -30.31
N CYS A 189 -13.53 15.69 -29.59
CA CYS A 189 -12.83 16.94 -29.84
C CYS A 189 -12.09 16.93 -31.18
N LEU A 190 -11.43 15.81 -31.51
CA LEU A 190 -10.64 15.66 -32.75
C LEU A 190 -11.52 15.54 -34.00
N SER A 191 -12.73 15.00 -33.87
CA SER A 191 -13.71 14.90 -34.97
C SER A 191 -14.43 16.21 -35.27
N HIS A 192 -14.25 17.25 -34.44
CA HIS A 192 -14.87 18.58 -34.60
C HIS A 192 -13.79 19.69 -34.55
N PRO A 193 -12.80 19.66 -35.47
CA PRO A 193 -11.70 20.62 -35.49
C PRO A 193 -12.16 22.07 -35.68
N GLU A 194 -13.32 22.30 -36.33
CA GLU A 194 -13.95 23.61 -36.50
C GLU A 194 -14.34 24.27 -35.18
N ARG A 195 -14.62 23.47 -34.15
CA ARG A 195 -15.01 23.95 -32.82
C ARG A 195 -13.84 23.96 -31.85
N PHE A 196 -12.93 23.00 -31.95
CA PHE A 196 -11.89 22.78 -30.93
C PHE A 196 -10.46 23.03 -31.44
N GLY A 197 -10.29 23.42 -32.71
CA GLY A 197 -8.98 23.77 -33.30
C GLY A 197 -7.97 22.62 -33.23
N GLY A 198 -8.44 21.37 -33.29
CA GLY A 198 -7.61 20.17 -33.16
C GLY A 198 -7.07 19.90 -31.75
N LYS A 199 -7.53 20.62 -30.72
CA LYS A 199 -7.14 20.44 -29.32
C LYS A 199 -8.23 19.71 -28.54
N ILE A 200 -7.84 19.12 -27.41
CA ILE A 200 -8.73 18.30 -26.59
C ILE A 200 -9.20 19.12 -25.39
N TYR A 201 -10.49 19.04 -25.07
CA TYR A 201 -11.08 19.75 -23.95
C TYR A 201 -11.93 18.80 -23.10
N CYS A 202 -11.90 18.99 -21.78
CA CYS A 202 -12.80 18.27 -20.89
C CYS A 202 -14.25 18.75 -21.07
N TYR A 203 -15.20 17.96 -20.59
CA TYR A 203 -16.63 18.23 -20.80
C TYR A 203 -17.08 19.63 -20.35
N ASN A 204 -16.49 20.19 -19.28
CA ASN A 204 -16.82 21.52 -18.80
C ASN A 204 -16.33 22.61 -19.79
N HIS A 205 -15.06 22.56 -20.18
CA HIS A 205 -14.49 23.53 -21.12
C HIS A 205 -15.05 23.41 -22.55
N GLN A 206 -15.55 22.23 -22.96
CA GLN A 206 -16.25 22.10 -24.24
C GLN A 206 -17.51 22.98 -24.32
N LYS A 207 -18.20 23.19 -23.19
CA LYS A 207 -19.42 24.01 -23.13
C LYS A 207 -19.12 25.50 -23.26
N GLU A 208 -18.02 25.94 -22.68
CA GLU A 208 -17.60 27.35 -22.67
C GLU A 208 -17.11 27.82 -24.06
N ILE A 209 -16.41 26.95 -24.79
CA ILE A 209 -15.92 27.24 -26.16
C ILE A 209 -17.09 27.46 -27.15
N GLY A 210 -18.30 26.98 -26.84
CA GLY A 210 -19.47 27.14 -27.71
C GLY A 210 -20.23 28.48 -27.59
N ILE A 211 -19.82 29.39 -26.69
CA ILE A 211 -20.63 30.58 -26.36
C ILE A 211 -20.11 31.86 -27.05
N SER A 212 -18.90 31.86 -27.61
CA SER A 212 -18.27 33.08 -28.16
C SER A 212 -18.45 33.27 -29.67
N LYS A 213 -19.64 33.00 -30.23
CA LYS A 213 -19.91 33.29 -31.66
C LYS A 213 -21.24 33.96 -32.00
N ASP A 214 -22.02 34.44 -31.03
CA ASP A 214 -23.22 35.25 -31.30
C ASP A 214 -23.31 36.47 -30.39
N GLN A 215 -22.29 37.33 -30.40
CA GLN A 215 -22.46 38.75 -30.12
C GLN A 215 -21.53 39.58 -30.99
N ASN A 216 -22.15 40.37 -31.87
CA ASN A 216 -21.63 41.58 -32.53
C ASN A 216 -21.02 41.43 -33.94
N THR A 217 -21.86 41.55 -34.96
CA THR A 217 -21.60 42.46 -36.09
C THR A 217 -22.86 43.29 -36.38
N ASP A 218 -22.60 44.57 -36.59
CA ASP A 218 -23.48 45.74 -36.64
C ASP A 218 -24.57 45.76 -37.71
N LYS A 219 -25.49 46.70 -37.47
CA LYS A 219 -26.20 47.58 -38.42
C LYS A 219 -25.68 47.52 -39.87
N ASP A 220 -26.60 47.40 -40.83
CA ASP A 220 -26.81 48.40 -41.88
C ASP A 220 -27.98 47.97 -42.80
N TYR A 221 -28.90 48.92 -43.04
CA TYR A 221 -30.11 48.93 -43.88
C TYR A 221 -31.36 48.18 -43.39
#